data_AF-X0B1J5-F1
#
_entry.id   AF-X0B1J5-F1
#
_cell.length_a   1.000
_cell.length_b   1.000
_cell.length_c   1.000
_cell.angle_alpha   90.00
_cell.angle_beta   90.00
_cell.angle_gamma   90.00
#
_symmetry.space_group_name_H-M   'P 1'
#
loop_
_entity.id
_entity.type
_entity.pdbx_description
1 polymer ?
#
loop_
_entity_poly.entity_id
_entity_poly.type
_entity_poly.pdbx_seq_one_letter_code
_entity_poly.pdbx_strand_id
1 'polypeptide(L)'
;MVGETGPITASLAINMTIAGFFAVACYNCVEILISLLDRFKRHDGLYFWSMLTATLGIVLHSIVVLLRYYSLGPNFPLAVLTCVGWYAMVTGQSVVLYSRLHLIIANRAKTRWILVMIVMNFCILHIPVTVLFLGSNTQNSDRFLLAFEIYERIQLAGFSIQESVISGLYIWEAAHGLQPIFAIRRARSAR
;
A
#
# COMPACT_ATOMS: atom_id res chain seq x y z
N MET A 1 18.31 -8.62 -3.41
CA MET A 1 17.17 -9.56 -3.53
C MET A 1 17.00 -10.01 -4.97
N VAL A 2 16.72 -11.29 -5.19
CA VAL A 2 16.59 -11.91 -6.53
C VAL A 2 15.33 -11.37 -7.20
N GLY A 3 15.44 -10.73 -8.37
CA GLY A 3 14.30 -10.22 -9.15
C GLY A 3 14.20 -8.69 -9.25
N GLU A 4 14.88 -7.95 -8.36
CA GLU A 4 14.87 -6.49 -8.36
C GLU A 4 15.90 -5.86 -9.32
N THR A 5 16.91 -6.62 -9.74
CA THR A 5 17.99 -6.20 -10.64
C THR A 5 18.04 -6.96 -11.96
N GLY A 6 17.09 -7.85 -12.22
CA GLY A 6 17.04 -8.66 -13.44
C GLY A 6 16.27 -9.97 -13.29
N PRO A 7 16.14 -10.75 -14.37
CA PRO A 7 15.37 -11.98 -14.38
C PRO A 7 15.97 -13.01 -13.42
N ILE A 8 15.11 -13.69 -12.67
CA ILE A 8 15.57 -14.76 -11.79
C ILE A 8 15.65 -16.08 -12.57
N THR A 9 16.75 -16.80 -12.40
CA THR A 9 16.88 -18.17 -12.87
C THR A 9 16.31 -19.12 -11.80
N ALA A 10 15.00 -19.18 -11.68
CA ALA A 10 14.29 -20.10 -10.79
C ALA A 10 13.65 -21.27 -11.56
N SER A 11 13.32 -22.36 -10.85
CA SER A 11 12.62 -23.49 -11.45
C SER A 11 11.23 -23.09 -11.96
N LEU A 12 10.73 -23.81 -12.98
CA LEU A 12 9.42 -23.53 -13.58
C LEU A 12 8.30 -23.49 -12.52
N ALA A 13 8.34 -24.40 -11.55
CA ALA A 13 7.36 -24.45 -10.47
C ALA A 13 7.35 -23.14 -9.64
N ILE A 14 8.51 -22.57 -9.33
CA ILE A 14 8.62 -21.32 -8.57
C ILE A 14 8.07 -20.14 -9.38
N ASN A 15 8.42 -20.07 -10.67
CA ASN A 15 7.91 -19.02 -11.56
C ASN A 15 6.38 -19.08 -11.71
N MET A 16 5.81 -20.27 -11.87
CA MET A 16 4.34 -20.45 -11.94
C MET A 16 3.66 -20.08 -10.63
N THR A 17 4.27 -20.40 -9.48
CA THR A 17 3.75 -20.02 -8.16
C THR A 17 3.72 -18.50 -7.98
N ILE A 18 4.81 -17.81 -8.36
CA ILE A 18 4.91 -16.35 -8.30
C ILE A 18 3.87 -15.69 -9.20
N ALA A 19 3.74 -16.15 -10.45
CA ALA A 19 2.71 -15.67 -11.36
C ALA A 19 1.29 -15.88 -10.81
N GLY A 20 1.05 -17.03 -10.15
CA GLY A 20 -0.20 -17.33 -9.47
C GLY A 20 -0.53 -16.32 -8.37
N PHE A 21 0.43 -15.96 -7.52
CA PHE A 21 0.22 -14.96 -6.47
C PHE A 21 -0.10 -13.56 -7.02
N PHE A 22 0.58 -13.13 -8.10
CA PHE A 22 0.24 -11.88 -8.77
C PHE A 22 -1.15 -11.93 -9.41
N ALA A 23 -1.55 -13.06 -9.99
CA ALA A 23 -2.89 -13.24 -10.54
C ALA A 23 -3.98 -13.12 -9.46
N VAL A 24 -3.76 -13.73 -8.28
CA VAL A 24 -4.66 -13.59 -7.13
C VAL A 24 -4.73 -12.14 -6.65
N ALA A 25 -3.60 -11.44 -6.57
CA ALA A 25 -3.57 -10.02 -6.19
C ALA A 25 -4.38 -9.15 -7.17
N CYS A 26 -4.21 -9.36 -8.47
CA CYS A 26 -4.98 -8.67 -9.50
C CYS A 26 -6.47 -9.01 -9.42
N TYR A 27 -6.84 -10.27 -9.21
CA TYR A 27 -8.24 -10.69 -9.05
C TYR A 27 -8.91 -9.97 -7.87
N ASN A 28 -8.26 -9.96 -6.71
CA ASN A 28 -8.77 -9.26 -5.52
C ASN A 28 -8.94 -7.75 -5.79
N CYS A 29 -8.02 -7.15 -6.56
CA CYS A 29 -8.15 -5.74 -6.94
C CYS A 29 -9.35 -5.49 -7.85
N VAL A 30 -9.61 -6.37 -8.80
CA VAL A 30 -10.79 -6.27 -9.68
C VAL A 30 -12.07 -6.39 -8.87
N GLU A 31 -12.16 -7.33 -7.93
CA GLU A 31 -13.32 -7.48 -7.04
C GLU A 31 -13.56 -6.23 -6.19
N ILE A 32 -12.49 -5.66 -5.63
CA ILE A 32 -12.55 -4.41 -4.87
C ILE A 32 -13.02 -3.26 -5.77
N LEU A 33 -12.52 -3.16 -7.00
CA LEU A 33 -12.90 -2.10 -7.94
C LEU A 33 -14.38 -2.18 -8.30
N ILE A 34 -14.88 -3.38 -8.61
CA ILE A 34 -16.31 -3.62 -8.89
C ILE A 34 -17.14 -3.24 -7.66
N SER A 35 -16.75 -3.71 -6.48
CA SER A 35 -17.44 -3.42 -5.22
C SER A 35 -17.44 -1.91 -4.89
N LEU A 36 -16.37 -1.20 -5.24
CA LEU A 36 -16.24 0.23 -5.02
C LEU A 36 -17.20 1.01 -5.94
N LEU A 37 -17.25 0.66 -7.22
CA LEU A 37 -18.12 1.29 -8.21
C LEU A 37 -19.61 1.03 -7.93
N ASP A 38 -19.95 -0.18 -7.46
CA ASP A 38 -21.33 -0.53 -7.11
C ASP A 38 -21.80 0.21 -5.84
N ARG A 39 -20.93 0.35 -4.83
CA ARG A 39 -21.29 0.91 -3.52
C ARG A 39 -21.35 2.44 -3.50
N PHE A 40 -20.52 3.12 -4.28
CA PHE A 40 -20.44 4.58 -4.27
C PHE A 40 -21.19 5.20 -5.44
N LYS A 41 -22.45 5.63 -5.22
CA LYS A 41 -23.22 6.41 -6.20
C LYS A 41 -22.73 7.86 -6.38
N ARG A 42 -21.79 8.33 -5.55
CA ARG A 42 -21.22 9.69 -5.61
C ARG A 42 -19.71 9.63 -5.32
N HIS A 43 -18.89 10.07 -6.28
CA HIS A 43 -17.43 9.86 -6.32
C HIS A 43 -16.60 10.97 -5.65
N ASP A 44 -17.20 11.81 -4.80
CA ASP A 44 -16.52 13.02 -4.30
C ASP A 44 -15.73 12.81 -2.99
N GLY A 45 -15.75 11.60 -2.42
CA GLY A 45 -15.13 11.33 -1.12
C GLY A 45 -13.63 11.02 -1.22
N LEU A 46 -12.82 11.57 -0.29
CA LEU A 46 -11.40 11.21 -0.13
C LEU A 46 -11.20 9.69 -0.04
N TYR A 47 -12.13 8.98 0.61
CA TYR A 47 -12.14 7.53 0.70
C TYR A 47 -12.17 6.86 -0.67
N PHE A 48 -13.05 7.32 -1.56
CA PHE A 48 -13.22 6.75 -2.89
C PHE A 48 -11.92 6.88 -3.70
N TRP A 49 -11.38 8.11 -3.78
CA TRP A 49 -10.14 8.38 -4.51
C TRP A 49 -8.95 7.62 -3.93
N SER A 50 -8.82 7.56 -2.61
CA SER A 50 -7.71 6.85 -1.96
C SER A 50 -7.80 5.34 -2.20
N MET A 51 -8.99 4.76 -2.12
CA MET A 51 -9.22 3.34 -2.38
C MET A 51 -8.95 3.01 -3.85
N LEU A 52 -9.46 3.82 -4.77
CA LEU A 52 -9.23 3.67 -6.20
C LEU A 52 -7.74 3.74 -6.54
N THR A 53 -7.02 4.75 -6.03
CA THR A 53 -5.58 4.90 -6.25
C THR A 53 -4.79 3.74 -5.66
N ALA A 54 -5.14 3.26 -4.47
CA ALA A 54 -4.47 2.11 -3.86
C ALA A 54 -4.67 0.83 -4.70
N THR A 55 -5.90 0.55 -5.12
CA THR A 55 -6.23 -0.62 -5.92
C THR A 55 -5.58 -0.59 -7.30
N LEU A 56 -5.61 0.56 -7.99
CA LEU A 56 -4.92 0.73 -9.27
C LEU A 56 -3.39 0.66 -9.10
N GLY A 57 -2.86 1.16 -7.99
CA GLY A 57 -1.44 1.06 -7.64
C GLY A 57 -0.99 -0.39 -7.49
N ILE A 58 -1.78 -1.24 -6.83
CA ILE A 58 -1.49 -2.68 -6.70
C ILE A 58 -1.46 -3.36 -8.07
N VAL A 59 -2.46 -3.09 -8.92
CA VAL A 59 -2.53 -3.67 -10.28
C VAL A 59 -1.33 -3.23 -11.12
N LEU A 60 -1.04 -1.93 -11.14
CA LEU A 60 0.10 -1.37 -11.87
C LEU A 60 1.41 -1.99 -11.37
N HIS A 61 1.65 -2.00 -10.06
CA HIS A 61 2.85 -2.57 -9.48
C HIS A 61 2.99 -4.06 -9.83
N SER A 62 1.91 -4.83 -9.71
CA SER A 62 1.88 -6.27 -10.02
C SER A 62 2.25 -6.55 -11.48
N ILE A 63 1.64 -5.83 -12.43
CA ILE A 63 1.91 -6.00 -13.86
C ILE A 63 3.35 -5.62 -14.19
N VAL A 64 3.85 -4.51 -13.65
CA VAL A 64 5.19 -4.00 -13.98
C VAL A 64 6.29 -4.87 -13.38
N VAL A 65 6.10 -5.36 -12.15
CA VAL A 65 7.02 -6.31 -11.54
C VAL A 65 7.05 -7.62 -12.34
N LEU A 66 5.90 -8.14 -12.79
CA LEU A 66 5.87 -9.29 -13.70
C LEU A 66 6.64 -9.03 -15.01
N LEU A 67 6.44 -7.85 -15.63
CA LEU A 67 7.15 -7.49 -16.85
C LEU A 67 8.68 -7.42 -16.65
N ARG A 68 9.14 -6.86 -15.51
CA ARG A 68 10.57 -6.85 -15.15
C ARG A 68 11.10 -8.25 -14.90
N TYR A 69 10.32 -9.05 -14.16
CA TYR A 69 10.68 -10.41 -13.78
C TYR A 69 10.92 -11.31 -15.01
N TYR A 70 10.07 -11.20 -16.03
CA TYR A 70 10.22 -11.92 -17.29
C TYR A 70 11.06 -11.17 -18.35
N SER A 71 11.66 -10.04 -18.01
CA SER A 71 12.47 -9.21 -18.93
C SER A 71 11.74 -8.84 -20.23
N LEU A 72 10.44 -8.57 -20.14
CA LEU A 72 9.56 -8.28 -21.28
C LEU A 72 9.58 -6.80 -21.71
N GLY A 73 10.49 -5.98 -21.18
CA GLY A 73 10.61 -4.57 -21.54
C GLY A 73 11.88 -3.89 -21.00
N PRO A 74 12.06 -2.59 -21.29
CA PRO A 74 13.25 -1.86 -20.90
C PRO A 74 13.34 -1.68 -19.37
N ASN A 75 14.48 -2.04 -18.78
CA ASN A 75 14.65 -2.12 -17.33
C ASN A 75 14.42 -0.79 -16.59
N PHE A 76 14.94 0.32 -17.11
CA PHE A 76 14.87 1.62 -16.42
C PHE A 76 13.46 2.24 -16.41
N PRO A 77 12.73 2.31 -17.54
CA PRO A 77 11.33 2.76 -17.53
C PRO A 77 10.42 1.90 -16.66
N LEU A 78 10.61 0.57 -16.69
CA LEU A 78 9.85 -0.33 -15.84
C LEU A 78 10.19 -0.13 -14.35
N ALA A 79 11.44 0.10 -13.99
CA ALA A 79 11.83 0.40 -12.61
C ALA A 79 11.15 1.68 -12.08
N VAL A 80 11.09 2.74 -12.90
CA VAL A 80 10.36 3.97 -12.53
C VAL A 80 8.88 3.69 -12.32
N LEU A 81 8.26 2.91 -13.21
CA LEU A 81 6.85 2.58 -13.12
C LEU A 81 6.54 1.67 -11.92
N THR A 82 7.49 0.80 -11.52
CA THR A 82 7.42 0.02 -10.27
C THR A 82 7.34 0.96 -9.06
N CYS A 83 8.18 2.00 -9.00
CA CYS A 83 8.13 2.99 -7.92
C CYS A 83 6.79 3.72 -7.87
N VAL A 84 6.26 4.14 -9.03
CA VAL A 84 4.97 4.84 -9.10
C VAL A 84 3.82 3.97 -8.60
N GLY A 85 3.74 2.72 -9.07
CA GLY A 85 2.71 1.77 -8.62
C GLY A 85 2.82 1.48 -7.12
N TRP A 86 4.04 1.32 -6.62
CA TRP A 86 4.30 1.08 -5.21
C TRP A 86 3.94 2.28 -4.32
N TYR A 87 4.26 3.50 -4.72
CA TYR A 87 3.88 4.72 -4.01
C TYR A 87 2.35 4.83 -3.89
N ALA A 88 1.65 4.63 -5.02
CA ALA A 88 0.20 4.64 -5.06
C ALA A 88 -0.41 3.55 -4.18
N MET A 89 0.18 2.35 -4.17
CA MET A 89 -0.25 1.25 -3.31
C MET A 89 -0.06 1.57 -1.82
N VAL A 90 1.17 1.80 -1.35
CA VAL A 90 1.46 1.93 0.09
C VAL A 90 0.85 3.19 0.68
N THR A 91 1.04 4.33 -0.01
CA THR A 91 0.48 5.60 0.47
C THR A 91 -1.05 5.59 0.36
N GLY A 92 -1.59 5.04 -0.73
CA GLY A 92 -3.03 4.91 -0.92
C GLY A 92 -3.68 4.12 0.21
N GLN A 93 -3.13 2.96 0.58
CA GLN A 93 -3.63 2.14 1.70
C GLN A 93 -3.62 2.90 3.03
N SER A 94 -2.53 3.61 3.33
CA SER A 94 -2.44 4.46 4.54
C SER A 94 -3.52 5.56 4.55
N VAL A 95 -3.79 6.19 3.40
CA VAL A 95 -4.80 7.25 3.30
C VAL A 95 -6.22 6.67 3.34
N VAL A 96 -6.45 5.43 2.87
CA VAL A 96 -7.73 4.73 3.04
C VAL A 96 -8.05 4.55 4.52
N LEU A 97 -7.08 4.06 5.30
CA LEU A 97 -7.24 3.90 6.76
C LEU A 97 -7.49 5.24 7.44
N TYR A 98 -6.73 6.27 7.07
CA TYR A 98 -6.96 7.64 7.53
C TYR A 98 -8.38 8.13 7.20
N SER A 99 -8.86 7.92 5.98
CA SER A 99 -10.18 8.39 5.57
C SER A 99 -11.29 7.67 6.32
N ARG A 100 -11.12 6.39 6.66
CA ARG A 100 -12.08 5.67 7.52
C ARG A 100 -12.05 6.22 8.94
N LEU A 101 -10.86 6.47 9.48
CA LEU A 101 -10.70 7.00 10.82
C LEU A 101 -11.26 8.42 10.96
N HIS A 102 -11.08 9.26 9.94
CA HIS A 102 -11.64 10.61 9.88
C HIS A 102 -13.17 10.62 9.98
N LEU A 103 -13.85 9.55 9.55
CA LEU A 103 -15.31 9.44 9.67
C LEU A 103 -15.77 9.02 11.07
N ILE A 104 -14.91 8.38 11.86
CA ILE A 104 -15.24 7.84 13.19
C ILE A 104 -14.83 8.83 14.31
N ILE A 105 -13.68 9.48 14.17
CA ILE A 105 -13.16 10.40 15.17
C ILE A 105 -13.82 11.77 15.07
N ALA A 106 -14.44 12.25 16.15
CA ALA A 106 -14.94 13.62 16.25
C ALA A 106 -13.82 14.66 16.44
N ASN A 107 -12.71 14.28 17.06
CA ASN A 107 -11.58 15.16 17.35
C ASN A 107 -10.61 15.30 16.15
N ARG A 108 -10.71 16.42 15.44
CA ARG A 108 -9.89 16.71 14.25
C ARG A 108 -8.39 16.83 14.51
N ALA A 109 -7.97 17.08 15.76
CA ALA A 109 -6.55 17.21 16.08
C ALA A 109 -5.82 15.87 15.92
N LYS A 110 -6.38 14.78 16.44
CA LYS A 110 -5.81 13.43 16.32
C LYS A 110 -5.65 13.02 14.85
N THR A 111 -6.69 13.27 14.06
CA THR A 111 -6.68 12.96 12.63
C THR A 111 -5.59 13.74 11.90
N ARG A 112 -5.43 15.05 12.17
CA ARG A 112 -4.34 15.85 11.56
C ARG A 112 -2.95 15.30 11.91
N TRP A 113 -2.71 14.83 13.13
CA TRP A 113 -1.44 14.21 13.51
C TRP A 113 -1.13 12.94 12.70
N ILE A 114 -2.13 12.13 12.40
CA ILE A 114 -1.96 10.93 11.57
C ILE A 114 -1.61 11.30 10.14
N LEU A 115 -2.25 12.32 9.57
CA LEU A 115 -1.89 12.81 8.24
C LEU A 115 -0.44 13.30 8.22
N VAL A 116 -0.01 14.04 9.25
CA VAL A 116 1.38 14.48 9.39
C VAL A 116 2.33 13.28 9.46
N MET A 117 1.99 12.23 10.22
CA MET A 117 2.78 11.00 10.27
C MET A 117 2.90 10.33 8.89
N ILE A 118 1.81 10.21 8.14
CA ILE A 118 1.81 9.61 6.79
C ILE A 118 2.72 10.42 5.86
N VAL A 119 2.60 11.75 5.86
CA VAL A 119 3.41 12.63 5.00
C VAL A 119 4.89 12.59 5.40
N MET A 120 5.20 12.60 6.70
CA MET A 120 6.58 12.52 7.18
C MET A 120 7.22 11.19 6.81
N ASN A 121 6.54 10.07 7.01
CA ASN A 121 7.04 8.75 6.59
C ASN A 121 7.17 8.63 5.08
N PHE A 122 6.28 9.25 4.30
CA PHE A 122 6.45 9.32 2.85
C PHE A 122 7.78 10.02 2.50
N CYS A 123 8.04 11.19 3.06
CA CYS A 123 9.29 11.91 2.78
C CYS A 123 10.54 11.16 3.26
N ILE A 124 10.49 10.60 4.47
CA ILE A 124 11.65 9.96 5.10
C ILE A 124 11.92 8.58 4.50
N LEU A 125 10.89 7.79 4.19
CA LEU A 125 11.06 6.40 3.76
C LEU A 125 10.96 6.21 2.24
N HIS A 126 9.99 6.84 1.56
CA HIS A 126 9.85 6.66 0.10
C HIS A 126 10.95 7.36 -0.70
N ILE A 127 11.40 8.55 -0.30
CA ILE A 127 12.39 9.28 -1.11
C ILE A 127 13.75 8.56 -1.13
N PRO A 128 14.37 8.20 0.02
CA PRO A 128 15.72 7.64 0.00
C PRO A 128 15.79 6.26 -0.65
N VAL A 129 14.79 5.40 -0.38
CA VAL A 129 14.74 4.07 -1.02
C VAL A 129 14.59 4.18 -2.54
N THR A 130 13.81 5.13 -3.07
CA THR A 130 13.65 5.28 -4.52
C THR A 130 14.92 5.80 -5.18
N VAL A 131 15.66 6.68 -4.51
CA VAL A 131 16.98 7.09 -4.97
C VAL A 131 17.94 5.89 -4.99
N LEU A 132 17.96 5.08 -3.93
CA LEU A 132 18.79 3.88 -3.84
C LEU A 132 18.39 2.83 -4.89
N PHE A 133 17.09 2.66 -5.14
CA PHE A 133 16.54 1.72 -6.10
C PHE A 133 16.84 2.11 -7.56
N LEU A 134 16.63 3.37 -7.92
CA LEU A 134 16.97 3.86 -9.25
C LEU A 134 18.50 3.86 -9.43
N GLY A 135 19.26 4.19 -8.37
CA GLY A 135 20.71 4.13 -8.36
C GLY A 135 21.26 2.71 -8.58
N SER A 136 20.65 1.69 -7.96
CA SER A 136 21.05 0.29 -8.17
C SER A 136 20.73 -0.23 -9.58
N ASN A 137 19.83 0.41 -10.31
CA ASN A 137 19.54 0.11 -11.71
C ASN A 137 20.45 0.86 -12.72
N THR A 138 21.50 1.57 -12.24
CA THR A 138 22.53 2.22 -13.08
C THR A 138 23.88 1.50 -13.05
N GLN A 139 24.85 1.93 -13.87
CA GLN A 139 26.15 1.25 -14.08
C GLN A 139 27.02 1.08 -12.81
N ASN A 140 26.73 1.77 -11.70
CA ASN A 140 27.46 1.67 -10.43
C ASN A 140 26.70 0.84 -9.36
N SER A 141 26.09 -0.27 -9.78
CA SER A 141 25.10 -1.03 -8.98
C SER A 141 25.60 -1.55 -7.62
N ASP A 142 26.85 -2.01 -7.54
CA ASP A 142 27.35 -2.76 -6.37
C ASP A 142 27.36 -1.98 -5.06
N ARG A 143 27.66 -0.68 -5.10
CA ARG A 143 27.72 0.16 -3.89
C ARG A 143 26.33 0.59 -3.41
N PHE A 144 25.39 0.74 -4.34
CA PHE A 144 24.00 1.12 -4.02
C PHE A 144 23.16 -0.08 -3.58
N LEU A 145 23.48 -1.29 -4.06
CA LEU A 145 22.79 -2.53 -3.70
C LEU A 145 22.81 -2.83 -2.20
N LEU A 146 23.97 -2.71 -1.55
CA LEU A 146 24.08 -3.00 -0.12
C LEU A 146 23.33 -1.96 0.73
N ALA A 147 23.40 -0.69 0.35
CA ALA A 147 22.64 0.38 1.01
C ALA A 147 21.13 0.21 0.79
N PHE A 148 20.71 -0.17 -0.42
CA PHE A 148 19.33 -0.45 -0.77
C PHE A 148 18.77 -1.59 0.07
N GLU A 149 19.46 -2.74 0.17
CA GLU A 149 18.95 -3.91 0.90
C GLU A 149 18.76 -3.63 2.40
N ILE A 150 19.67 -2.88 3.02
CA ILE A 150 19.53 -2.49 4.43
C ILE A 150 18.34 -1.52 4.59
N TYR A 151 18.26 -0.52 3.71
CA TYR A 151 17.25 0.52 3.81
C TYR A 151 15.84 0.01 3.51
N GLU A 152 15.71 -0.92 2.57
CA GLU A 152 14.46 -1.61 2.23
C GLU A 152 13.85 -2.29 3.47
N ARG A 153 14.67 -3.00 4.27
CA ARG A 153 14.21 -3.63 5.52
C ARG A 153 13.76 -2.60 6.56
N ILE A 154 14.51 -1.52 6.71
CA ILE A 154 14.17 -0.42 7.63
C ILE A 154 12.83 0.21 7.22
N GLN A 155 12.66 0.45 5.93
CA GLN A 155 11.43 1.01 5.40
C GLN A 155 10.23 0.09 5.61
N LEU A 156 10.36 -1.20 5.30
CA LEU A 156 9.28 -2.17 5.52
C LEU A 156 8.85 -2.20 6.99
N ALA A 157 9.82 -2.16 7.91
CA ALA A 157 9.53 -2.03 9.34
C ALA A 157 8.84 -0.70 9.67
N GLY A 158 9.31 0.43 9.11
CA GLY A 158 8.73 1.75 9.31
C GLY A 158 7.27 1.84 8.87
N PHE A 159 6.94 1.35 7.67
CA PHE A 159 5.55 1.30 7.20
C PHE A 159 4.70 0.33 8.00
N SER A 160 5.24 -0.83 8.39
CA SER A 160 4.51 -1.77 9.25
C SER A 160 4.14 -1.15 10.59
N ILE A 161 5.06 -0.40 11.21
CA ILE A 161 4.78 0.33 12.45
C ILE A 161 3.71 1.40 12.22
N GLN A 162 3.84 2.20 11.16
CA GLN A 162 2.84 3.22 10.80
C GLN A 162 1.45 2.60 10.64
N GLU A 163 1.31 1.55 9.82
CA GLU A 163 0.03 0.89 9.57
C GLU A 163 -0.54 0.25 10.85
N SER A 164 0.32 -0.34 11.68
CA SER A 164 -0.08 -0.90 12.97
C SER A 164 -0.64 0.17 13.91
N VAL A 165 0.00 1.35 13.96
CA VAL A 165 -0.46 2.49 14.77
C VAL A 165 -1.81 3.00 14.27
N ILE A 166 -1.97 3.22 12.96
CA ILE A 166 -3.22 3.72 12.38
C ILE A 166 -4.35 2.69 12.61
N SER A 167 -4.06 1.41 12.37
CA SER A 167 -5.04 0.33 12.52
C SER A 167 -5.43 0.11 13.98
N GLY A 168 -4.48 0.15 14.91
CA GLY A 168 -4.74 0.04 16.35
C GLY A 168 -5.61 1.19 16.86
N LEU A 169 -5.31 2.42 16.43
CA LEU A 169 -6.14 3.58 16.76
C LEU A 169 -7.54 3.47 16.16
N TYR A 170 -7.66 2.98 14.92
CA TYR A 170 -8.94 2.74 14.28
C TYR A 170 -9.80 1.74 15.05
N ILE A 171 -9.23 0.60 15.46
CA ILE A 171 -9.95 -0.40 16.25
C ILE A 171 -10.38 0.18 17.60
N TRP A 172 -9.50 0.94 18.26
CA TRP A 172 -9.80 1.55 19.55
C TRP A 172 -10.96 2.55 19.48
N GLU A 173 -10.92 3.48 18.52
CA GLU A 173 -11.98 4.48 18.31
C GLU A 173 -13.28 3.83 17.82
N ALA A 174 -13.21 2.82 16.94
CA ALA A 174 -14.39 2.07 16.51
C ALA A 174 -15.04 1.33 17.69
N ALA A 175 -14.26 0.67 18.54
CA ALA A 175 -14.77 -0.02 19.72
C ALA A 175 -15.44 0.95 20.69
N HIS A 176 -14.82 2.10 21.00
CA HIS A 176 -15.37 3.11 21.91
C HIS A 176 -16.60 3.81 21.32
N GLY A 177 -16.57 4.17 20.03
CA GLY A 177 -17.68 4.83 19.35
C GLY A 177 -18.91 3.95 19.16
N LEU A 178 -18.72 2.63 19.05
CA LEU A 178 -19.82 1.66 18.89
C LEU A 178 -20.43 1.22 20.23
N GLN A 179 -19.71 1.31 21.35
CA GLN A 179 -20.24 0.95 22.69
C GLN A 179 -21.59 1.63 23.02
N PRO A 180 -21.78 2.95 22.83
CA PRO A 180 -23.08 3.58 23.11
C PRO A 180 -24.18 3.10 22.16
N ILE A 181 -23.87 2.80 20.89
CA ILE A 181 -24.85 2.28 19.92
C ILE A 181 -25.29 0.86 20.29
N PHE A 182 -24.35 0.00 20.71
CA PHE A 182 -24.67 -1.33 21.21
C PHE A 182 -25.46 -1.29 22.52
N ALA A 183 -25.14 -0.36 23.43
CA ALA A 183 -25.90 -0.15 24.66
C ALA A 183 -27.36 0.23 24.37
N ILE A 184 -27.60 1.15 23.41
CA ILE A 184 -28.95 1.55 22.99
C ILE A 184 -29.68 0.39 22.31
N ARG A 185 -29.01 -0.36 21.42
CA ARG A 185 -29.63 -1.49 20.72
C ARG A 185 -29.99 -2.64 21.68
N ARG A 186 -29.15 -2.90 22.70
CA ARG A 186 -29.42 -3.90 23.75
C ARG A 186 -30.59 -3.46 24.64
N ALA A 187 -30.68 -2.17 24.99
CA ALA A 187 -31.82 -1.62 25.72
C ALA A 187 -33.15 -1.71 24.94
N ARG A 188 -33.09 -1.60 23.60
CA ARG A 188 -34.27 -1.67 22.74
C ARG A 188 -34.73 -3.11 22.44
N SER A 189 -33.85 -4.11 22.60
CA SER A 189 -34.18 -5.54 22.40
C SER A 189 -34.63 -6.24 23.68
N ALA A 190 -34.49 -5.59 24.84
CA ALA A 190 -34.92 -6.10 26.14
C ALA A 190 -36.33 -5.59 26.54
N ARG A 191 -37.04 -4.97 25.61
CA ARG A 191 -38.38 -4.39 25.77
C ARG A 191 -39.31 -5.04 24.77
#